data_AF-A0A356SCM1-F1
#
_entry.id   AF-A0A356SCM1-F1
#
_cell.length_a   1.000
_cell.length_b   1.000
_cell.length_c   1.000
_cell.angle_alpha   90.00
_cell.angle_beta   90.00
_cell.angle_gamma   90.00
#
_symmetry.space_group_name_H-M   'P 1'
#
loop_
_entity.id
_entity.type
_entity.pdbx_description
1 polymer ?
#
loop_
_entity_poly.entity_id
_entity_poly.type
_entity_poly.pdbx_seq_one_letter_code
_entity_poly.pdbx_strand_id
1 'polypeptide(L)'
;AAKLKSLLDCECPKHITDLIKTLSEFENYSTACSVDNWHEAAVHSCIYAYTAQARYLMEKALQAALEGRGEELTKIMRSPV
;
A
#
# COMPACT_ATOMS: atom_id res chain seq x y z
N ALA A 1 19.08 -21.35 5.09
CA ALA A 1 17.75 -21.95 4.80
C ALA A 1 16.60 -21.24 5.51
N ALA A 2 16.54 -21.21 6.85
CA ALA A 2 15.40 -20.62 7.61
C ALA A 2 15.11 -19.13 7.32
N LYS A 3 16.15 -18.31 7.14
CA LYS A 3 16.02 -16.87 6.84
C LYS A 3 15.42 -16.59 5.44
N LEU A 4 15.74 -17.44 4.47
CA LEU A 4 15.14 -17.38 3.13
C LEU A 4 13.66 -17.76 3.20
N LYS A 5 13.32 -18.78 3.99
CA LYS A 5 11.93 -19.19 4.21
C LYS A 5 11.11 -18.09 4.89
N SER A 6 11.63 -17.43 5.93
CA SER A 6 10.91 -16.31 6.57
C SER A 6 10.72 -15.10 5.66
N LEU A 7 11.64 -14.85 4.71
CA LEU A 7 11.49 -13.80 3.71
C LEU A 7 10.40 -14.11 2.67
N LEU A 8 10.28 -15.40 2.30
CA LEU A 8 9.27 -15.90 1.36
C LEU A 8 7.90 -16.08 2.01
N ASP A 9 7.85 -16.40 3.30
CA ASP A 9 6.60 -16.65 4.07
C ASP A 9 5.95 -15.35 4.58
N CYS A 10 6.58 -14.18 4.36
CA CYS A 10 6.01 -12.90 4.80
C CYS A 10 4.94 -12.40 3.83
N GLU A 11 3.67 -12.53 4.22
CA GLU A 11 2.49 -12.11 3.42
C GLU A 11 2.19 -10.60 3.46
N CYS A 12 2.92 -9.82 4.26
CA CYS A 12 2.73 -8.37 4.39
C CYS A 12 2.64 -7.61 3.05
N PRO A 13 3.45 -7.89 2.00
CA PRO A 13 3.43 -7.13 0.75
C PRO A 13 2.11 -7.31 0.02
N LYS A 14 1.60 -8.54 0.01
CA LYS A 14 0.32 -8.88 -0.58
C LYS A 14 -0.80 -8.11 0.11
N HIS A 15 -0.84 -8.14 1.44
CA HIS A 15 -1.82 -7.40 2.22
C HIS A 15 -1.75 -5.88 1.97
N ILE A 16 -0.54 -5.32 1.89
CA ILE A 16 -0.38 -3.88 1.60
C ILE A 16 -0.86 -3.55 0.18
N THR A 17 -0.57 -4.39 -0.81
CA THR A 17 -1.09 -4.22 -2.19
C THR A 17 -2.62 -4.26 -2.22
N ASP A 18 -3.25 -5.18 -1.49
CA ASP A 18 -4.71 -5.27 -1.41
C ASP A 18 -5.32 -4.00 -0.75
N LEU A 19 -4.66 -3.46 0.29
CA LEU A 19 -5.05 -2.19 0.90
C LEU A 19 -4.92 -1.01 -0.08
N ILE A 20 -3.80 -0.89 -0.80
CA ILE A 20 -3.59 0.16 -1.81
C ILE A 20 -4.70 0.11 -2.86
N LYS A 21 -5.03 -1.09 -3.34
CA LYS A 21 -6.11 -1.28 -4.32
C LYS A 21 -7.45 -0.81 -3.77
N THR A 22 -7.80 -1.22 -2.56
CA THR A 22 -9.05 -0.83 -1.89
C THR A 22 -9.14 0.69 -1.69
N LEU A 23 -8.04 1.33 -1.27
CA LEU A 23 -7.98 2.78 -1.09
C LEU A 23 -8.14 3.52 -2.42
N SER A 24 -7.49 3.04 -3.49
CA SER A 24 -7.63 3.61 -4.83
C SER A 24 -9.06 3.47 -5.38
N GLU A 25 -9.71 2.33 -5.17
CA GLU A 25 -11.11 2.12 -5.51
C GLU A 25 -12.03 3.08 -4.74
N PHE A 26 -11.77 3.29 -3.45
CA PHE A 26 -12.53 4.22 -2.63
C PHE A 26 -12.31 5.69 -3.02
N GLU A 27 -11.09 6.09 -3.41
CA GLU A 27 -10.81 7.40 -4.00
C GLU A 27 -11.71 7.66 -5.21
N ASN A 28 -11.74 6.73 -6.17
CA ASN A 28 -12.57 6.84 -7.37
C ASN A 28 -14.07 6.85 -7.06
N TYR A 29 -14.51 6.06 -6.09
CA TYR A 29 -15.90 6.08 -5.64
C TYR A 29 -16.26 7.42 -5.01
N SER A 30 -15.40 7.96 -4.14
CA SER A 30 -15.66 9.20 -3.39
C SER A 30 -15.81 10.43 -4.28
N THR A 31 -15.17 10.45 -5.47
CA THR A 31 -15.29 11.52 -6.46
C THR A 31 -16.54 11.40 -7.34
N ALA A 32 -17.16 10.22 -7.39
CA ALA A 32 -18.38 9.95 -8.13
C ALA A 32 -19.67 10.13 -7.31
N CYS A 33 -19.55 10.43 -6.01
CA CYS A 33 -20.71 10.66 -5.14
C CYS A 33 -21.49 11.91 -5.55
N SER A 34 -22.81 11.79 -5.57
CA SER A 34 -23.71 12.95 -5.69
C SER A 34 -23.61 13.82 -4.44
N VAL A 35 -23.64 15.13 -4.62
CA VAL A 35 -23.57 16.12 -3.55
C VAL A 35 -24.75 17.07 -3.68
N ASP A 36 -25.53 17.24 -2.62
CA ASP A 36 -26.76 18.05 -2.66
C ASP A 36 -26.50 19.50 -2.20
N ASN A 37 -25.36 19.74 -1.57
CA ASN A 37 -24.96 21.07 -1.08
C ASN A 37 -23.44 21.20 -0.89
N TRP A 38 -23.00 22.44 -0.66
CA TRP A 38 -21.58 22.78 -0.46
C TRP A 38 -20.94 22.12 0.77
N HIS A 39 -21.73 21.86 1.82
CA HIS A 39 -21.21 21.22 3.03
C HIS A 39 -20.85 19.75 2.75
N GLU A 40 -21.73 19.00 2.07
CA GLU A 40 -21.45 17.64 1.61
C GLU A 40 -20.26 17.60 0.66
N ALA A 41 -20.20 18.50 -0.32
CA ALA A 41 -19.06 18.59 -1.23
C ALA A 41 -17.72 18.77 -0.50
N ALA A 42 -17.69 19.58 0.57
CA ALA A 42 -16.52 19.76 1.41
C ALA A 42 -16.17 18.47 2.18
N VAL A 43 -17.15 17.78 2.74
CA VAL A 43 -16.94 16.50 3.43
C VAL A 43 -16.36 15.45 2.47
N HIS A 44 -16.93 15.29 1.28
CA HIS A 44 -16.42 14.37 0.26
C HIS A 44 -14.99 14.70 -0.19
N SER A 45 -14.69 16.00 -0.34
CA SER A 45 -13.34 16.46 -0.65
C SER A 45 -12.34 16.10 0.45
N CYS A 46 -12.73 16.25 1.72
CA CYS A 46 -11.92 15.82 2.86
C CYS A 46 -11.70 14.30 2.88
N ILE A 47 -12.76 13.51 2.64
CA ILE A 47 -12.69 12.05 2.57
C ILE A 47 -11.70 11.61 1.49
N TYR A 48 -11.81 12.17 0.28
CA TYR A 48 -10.88 11.90 -0.81
C TYR A 48 -9.44 12.24 -0.39
N ALA A 49 -9.21 13.43 0.18
CA ALA A 49 -7.88 13.88 0.57
C ALA A 49 -7.24 12.98 1.64
N TYR A 50 -8.02 12.51 2.63
CA TYR A 50 -7.50 11.58 3.65
C TYR A 50 -7.26 10.18 3.11
N THR A 51 -8.11 9.71 2.20
CA THR A 51 -7.93 8.40 1.55
C THR A 51 -6.66 8.40 0.70
N ALA A 52 -6.43 9.46 -0.08
CA ALA A 52 -5.22 9.63 -0.88
C ALA A 52 -3.95 9.67 -0.02
N GLN A 53 -4.00 10.34 1.14
CA GLN A 53 -2.89 10.33 2.11
C GLN A 53 -2.64 8.93 2.65
N ALA A 54 -3.69 8.19 3.02
CA ALA A 54 -3.56 6.82 3.49
C ALA A 54 -2.94 5.91 2.41
N ARG A 55 -3.39 6.03 1.15
CA ARG A 55 -2.82 5.26 0.03
C ARG A 55 -1.34 5.55 -0.14
N TYR A 56 -0.94 6.82 -0.14
CA TYR A 56 0.47 7.21 -0.21
C TYR A 56 1.31 6.57 0.90
N LEU A 57 0.82 6.59 2.15
CA LEU A 57 1.52 5.95 3.27
C LEU A 57 1.64 4.42 3.09
N MET A 58 0.61 3.78 2.54
CA MET A 58 0.65 2.34 2.24
C MET A 58 1.62 2.02 1.09
N GLU A 59 1.70 2.85 0.06
CA GLU A 59 2.70 2.72 -1.02
C GLU A 59 4.13 2.82 -0.47
N LYS A 60 4.38 3.76 0.46
CA LYS A 60 5.67 3.86 1.17
C LYS A 60 5.95 2.62 2.03
N ALA A 61 4.95 2.08 2.71
CA ALA A 61 5.09 0.85 3.47
C ALA A 61 5.40 -0.36 2.57
N LEU A 62 4.79 -0.45 1.40
CA LEU A 62 5.08 -1.48 0.40
C LEU A 62 6.52 -1.39 -0.10
N GLN A 63 6.97 -0.17 -0.42
CA GLN A 63 8.35 0.09 -0.82
C GLN A 63 9.33 -0.39 0.25
N ALA A 64 9.14 0.02 1.51
CA ALA A 64 10.00 -0.40 2.62
C ALA A 64 9.99 -1.92 2.84
N ALA A 65 8.82 -2.57 2.70
CA ALA A 65 8.72 -4.01 2.80
C ALA A 65 9.54 -4.71 1.71
N LEU A 66 9.58 -4.16 0.49
CA LEU A 66 10.30 -4.74 -0.65
C LEU A 66 11.80 -4.47 -0.62
N GLU A 67 12.23 -3.27 -0.22
CA GLU A 67 13.64 -2.88 -0.15
C GLU A 67 14.44 -3.81 0.77
N GLY A 68 13.91 -4.11 1.96
CA GLY A 68 14.54 -5.04 2.90
C GLY A 68 14.68 -6.47 2.34
N ARG A 69 13.76 -6.90 1.47
CA ARG A 69 13.81 -8.23 0.86
C ARG A 69 14.76 -8.30 -0.34
N GLY A 70 14.82 -7.25 -1.17
CA GLY A 70 15.65 -7.23 -2.38
C GLY A 70 17.14 -7.32 -2.07
N GLU A 71 17.60 -6.61 -1.04
CA GLU A 71 18.99 -6.69 -0.59
C GLU A 71 19.33 -8.04 0.04
N GLU A 72 18.44 -8.59 0.87
CA GLU A 72 18.67 -9.89 1.52
C GLU A 72 18.66 -11.05 0.50
N LEU A 73 17.76 -11.03 -0.49
CA LEU A 73 17.76 -12.00 -1.59
C LEU A 73 19.04 -11.92 -2.41
N THR A 74 19.48 -10.71 -2.75
CA THR A 74 20.74 -10.50 -3.51
C THR A 74 21.96 -10.98 -2.73
N LYS A 75 22.01 -10.75 -1.41
CA LYS A 75 23.08 -11.25 -0.54
C LYS A 75 23.10 -12.77 -0.47
N ILE A 76 21.94 -13.41 -0.34
CA ILE A 76 21.83 -14.89 -0.32
C ILE A 76 22.29 -15.48 -1.66
N MET A 77 21.90 -14.88 -2.78
CA MET A 77 22.27 -15.36 -4.13
C MET A 77 23.76 -15.15 -4.48
N ARG A 78 24.43 -14.20 -3.83
CA ARG A 78 25.86 -13.88 -4.05
C ARG A 78 26.81 -14.56 -3.07
N SER A 79 26.31 -15.20 -2.02
CA SER A 79 27.15 -15.99 -1.11
C SER A 79 27.56 -17.28 -1.82
N PRO A 80 28.87 -17.59 -1.98
CA PRO A 80 29.28 -18.90 -2.46
C PRO A 80 28.76 -19.95 -1.47
N VAL A 81 28.23 -21.04 -2.01
CA VAL A 81 27.90 -22.25 -1.25
C VAL A 81 29.17 -22.83 -0.63
#